data_AF-A0A1V8UNK6-F1
#
_entry.id   AF-A0A1V8UNK6-F1
#
_cell.length_a   1.000
_cell.length_b   1.000
_cell.length_c   1.000
_cell.angle_alpha   90.00
_cell.angle_beta   90.00
_cell.angle_gamma   90.00
#
_symmetry.space_group_name_H-M   'P 1'
#
loop_
_entity.id
_entity.type
_entity.pdbx_description
1 polymer ?
#
loop_
_entity_poly.entity_id
_entity_poly.type
_entity_poly.pdbx_seq_one_letter_code
_entity_poly.pdbx_strand_id
1 'polypeptide(L)'
;MIVANLICILGAALLVGLPDSMKWGRLVALWLCYLQGLGFSISLTIVSSNVSGSTKKQLTSAILFTGYCIGNCIGPQTFRESEAPRYPSAYIAMLVGYSVKLTAVIVLYVYMWTVNKKRDREATIEGESTEEIERAAIDRGMHDVTELDNKGFRYVL
;
A
#
# COMPACT_ATOMS: atom_id res chain seq x y z
N MET A 1 0.82 2.58 7.13
CA MET A 1 1.72 2.26 5.99
C MET A 1 2.78 3.33 5.71
N ILE A 2 2.45 4.61 5.72
CA ILE A 2 3.38 5.69 5.29
C ILE A 2 4.68 5.70 6.12
N VAL A 3 4.59 5.64 7.46
CA VAL A 3 5.76 5.62 8.35
C VAL A 3 6.68 4.43 8.06
N ALA A 4 6.13 3.22 7.92
CA ALA A 4 6.92 2.03 7.59
C ALA A 4 7.63 2.17 6.23
N ASN A 5 6.96 2.76 5.23
CA ASN A 5 7.57 3.01 3.91
C ASN A 5 8.73 4.00 3.97
N LEU A 6 8.60 5.07 4.76
CA LEU A 6 9.67 6.05 4.96
C LEU A 6 10.90 5.39 5.62
N ILE A 7 10.69 4.49 6.57
CA ILE A 7 11.78 3.74 7.20
C ILE A 7 12.48 2.81 6.18
N CYS A 8 11.73 2.14 5.30
CA CYS A 8 12.32 1.34 4.23
C CYS A 8 13.11 2.17 3.22
N ILE A 9 12.63 3.38 2.87
CA ILE A 9 13.35 4.31 1.99
C ILE A 9 14.66 4.76 2.64
N LEU A 10 14.64 5.07 3.93
CA LEU A 10 15.85 5.38 4.70
C LEU A 10 16.81 4.19 4.69
N GLY A 11 16.34 2.97 4.97
CA GLY A 11 17.15 1.75 4.91
C GLY A 11 17.82 1.54 3.55
N ALA A 12 17.06 1.73 2.46
CA ALA A 12 17.59 1.64 1.10
C ALA A 12 18.61 2.75 0.78
N ALA A 13 18.35 3.99 1.20
CA ALA A 13 19.28 5.11 1.02
C ALA A 13 20.59 4.91 1.80
N LEU A 14 20.51 4.41 3.02
CA LEU A 14 21.67 4.03 3.83
C LEU A 14 22.48 2.91 3.16
N LEU A 15 21.84 1.93 2.52
CA LEU A 15 22.51 0.87 1.76
C LEU A 15 23.25 1.39 0.51
N VAL A 16 22.72 2.42 -0.16
CA VAL A 16 23.39 3.07 -1.31
C VAL A 16 24.58 3.92 -0.83
N GLY A 17 24.41 4.66 0.27
CA GLY A 17 25.37 5.65 0.74
C GLY A 17 26.53 5.11 1.57
N LEU A 18 26.37 3.99 2.28
CA LEU A 18 27.42 3.49 3.19
C LEU A 18 28.56 2.76 2.46
N PRO A 19 29.83 3.06 2.82
CA PRO A 19 30.98 2.30 2.33
C PRO A 19 31.03 0.88 2.91
N ASP A 20 31.65 -0.05 2.17
CA ASP A 20 31.77 -1.48 2.55
C ASP A 20 32.51 -1.72 3.88
N SER A 21 33.26 -0.73 4.36
CA SER A 21 33.99 -0.79 5.64
C SER A 21 33.05 -0.79 6.86
N MET A 22 31.85 -0.19 6.76
CA MET A 22 30.90 -0.06 7.87
C MET A 22 29.86 -1.19 7.88
N LYS A 23 30.32 -2.42 8.14
CA LYS A 23 29.49 -3.64 8.15
C LYS A 23 28.25 -3.54 9.05
N TRP A 24 28.41 -2.99 10.26
CA TRP A 24 27.31 -2.81 11.22
C TRP A 24 26.25 -1.82 10.72
N GLY A 25 26.66 -0.73 10.07
CA GLY A 25 25.71 0.25 9.53
C GLY A 25 24.86 -0.33 8.39
N ARG A 26 25.45 -1.19 7.55
CA ARG A 26 24.71 -1.92 6.49
C ARG A 26 23.79 -2.99 7.05
N LEU A 27 24.18 -3.65 8.13
CA LEU A 27 23.31 -4.62 8.82
C LEU A 27 22.06 -3.95 9.39
N VAL A 28 22.23 -2.80 10.05
CA VAL A 28 21.11 -2.00 10.55
C VAL A 28 20.22 -1.53 9.39
N ALA A 29 20.82 -1.06 8.29
CA ALA A 29 20.06 -0.65 7.10
C ALA A 29 19.24 -1.81 6.49
N LEU A 30 19.78 -3.04 6.49
CA LEU A 30 19.03 -4.24 6.08
C LEU A 30 17.87 -4.56 7.03
N TRP A 31 18.06 -4.42 8.34
CA TRP A 31 16.97 -4.60 9.31
C TRP A 31 15.85 -3.57 9.12
N LEU A 32 16.19 -2.33 8.76
CA LEU A 32 15.18 -1.31 8.43
C LEU A 32 14.38 -1.70 7.17
N CYS A 33 15.03 -2.29 6.16
CA CYS A 33 14.33 -2.80 4.97
C CYS A 33 13.37 -3.96 5.30
N TYR A 34 13.64 -4.77 6.33
CA TYR A 34 12.76 -5.87 6.75
C TYR A 34 11.37 -5.40 7.24
N LEU A 35 11.23 -4.13 7.65
CA LEU A 35 9.93 -3.53 7.98
C LEU A 35 8.95 -3.49 6.78
N GLN A 36 9.44 -3.77 5.57
CA GLN A 36 8.62 -3.99 4.38
C GLN A 36 7.51 -5.02 4.61
N GLY A 37 7.75 -6.05 5.43
CA GLY A 37 6.75 -7.10 5.72
C GLY A 37 5.46 -6.52 6.32
N LEU A 38 5.57 -5.54 7.21
CA LEU A 38 4.42 -4.84 7.80
C LEU A 38 3.60 -4.11 6.72
N GLY A 39 4.28 -3.54 5.71
CA GLY A 39 3.61 -2.89 4.60
C GLY A 39 2.71 -3.85 3.83
N PHE A 40 3.17 -5.08 3.57
CA PHE A 40 2.39 -6.08 2.86
C PHE A 40 1.15 -6.51 3.65
N SER A 41 1.31 -6.81 4.96
CA SER A 41 0.18 -7.20 5.82
C SER A 41 -0.88 -6.10 5.90
N ILE A 42 -0.47 -4.84 6.07
CA ILE A 42 -1.42 -3.72 6.15
C ILE A 42 -2.13 -3.50 4.80
N SER A 43 -1.46 -3.66 3.66
CA SER A 43 -2.11 -3.59 2.35
C SER A 43 -3.26 -4.59 2.21
N LEU A 44 -3.07 -5.81 2.70
CA LEU A 44 -4.12 -6.84 2.65
C LEU A 44 -5.31 -6.49 3.54
N THR A 45 -5.04 -5.92 4.72
CA THR A 45 -6.09 -5.38 5.61
C THR A 45 -6.88 -4.27 4.93
N ILE A 46 -6.19 -3.31 4.30
CA ILE A 46 -6.83 -2.19 3.58
C ILE A 46 -7.73 -2.71 2.47
N VAL A 47 -7.28 -3.69 1.68
CA VAL A 47 -8.13 -4.30 0.63
C VAL A 47 -9.32 -5.03 1.23
N SER A 48 -9.13 -5.75 2.34
CA SER A 48 -10.21 -6.47 3.01
C SER A 48 -11.29 -5.53 3.57
N SER A 49 -10.89 -4.35 4.07
CA SER A 49 -11.78 -3.36 4.69
C SER A 49 -12.41 -2.38 3.68
N ASN A 50 -11.76 -2.11 2.55
CA ASN A 50 -12.19 -1.07 1.61
C ASN A 50 -12.80 -1.58 0.29
N VAL A 51 -12.83 -2.90 0.08
CA VAL A 51 -13.46 -3.51 -1.10
C VAL A 51 -14.74 -4.23 -0.69
N SER A 52 -15.87 -3.74 -1.18
CA SER A 52 -17.19 -4.36 -1.01
C SER A 52 -17.49 -5.27 -2.21
N GLY A 53 -18.29 -6.32 -1.98
CA GLY A 53 -18.62 -7.32 -3.00
C GLY A 53 -17.65 -8.50 -3.01
N SER A 54 -18.18 -9.71 -2.83
CA SER A 54 -17.39 -10.95 -2.74
C SER A 54 -16.49 -11.19 -3.96
N THR A 55 -17.03 -10.97 -5.17
CA THR A 55 -16.30 -11.18 -6.44
C THR A 55 -15.15 -10.18 -6.62
N LYS A 56 -15.39 -8.89 -6.32
CA LYS A 56 -14.38 -7.84 -6.47
C LYS A 56 -13.25 -8.01 -5.47
N LYS A 57 -13.57 -8.42 -4.24
CA LYS A 57 -12.59 -8.70 -3.19
C LYS A 57 -11.67 -9.86 -3.56
N GLN A 58 -12.23 -10.96 -4.09
CA GLN A 58 -11.45 -12.10 -4.57
C GLN A 58 -10.57 -11.72 -5.76
N LEU A 59 -11.11 -11.00 -6.74
CA LEU A 59 -10.34 -10.53 -7.90
C LEU A 59 -9.17 -9.63 -7.49
N THR A 60 -9.41 -8.68 -6.58
CA THR A 60 -8.37 -7.76 -6.08
C THR A 60 -7.27 -8.53 -5.35
N SER A 61 -7.64 -9.51 -4.52
CA SER A 61 -6.68 -10.37 -3.82
C SER A 61 -5.85 -11.22 -4.79
N ALA A 62 -6.48 -11.75 -5.85
CA ALA A 62 -5.79 -12.50 -6.89
C ALA A 62 -4.76 -11.62 -7.63
N ILE A 63 -5.14 -10.40 -8.02
CA ILE A 63 -4.23 -9.44 -8.67
C ILE A 63 -3.05 -9.09 -7.76
N LEU A 64 -3.30 -8.86 -6.47
CA LEU A 64 -2.22 -8.61 -5.50
C LEU A 64 -1.24 -9.79 -5.42
N PHE A 65 -1.75 -11.02 -5.39
CA PHE A 65 -0.92 -12.22 -5.34
C PHE A 65 -0.11 -12.39 -6.63
N THR A 66 -0.72 -12.18 -7.80
CA THR A 66 -0.02 -12.22 -9.09
C THR A 66 1.10 -11.17 -9.13
N GLY A 67 0.83 -9.93 -8.69
CA GLY A 67 1.84 -8.88 -8.60
C GLY A 67 2.99 -9.24 -7.66
N TYR A 68 2.70 -9.87 -6.52
CA TYR A 68 3.72 -10.39 -5.60
C TYR A 68 4.60 -11.45 -6.26
N CYS A 69 4.02 -12.41 -6.96
CA CYS A 69 4.76 -13.44 -7.69
C CYS A 69 5.66 -12.84 -8.78
N ILE A 70 5.14 -11.90 -9.57
CA ILE A 70 5.92 -11.20 -10.61
C ILE A 70 7.10 -10.44 -9.98
N GLY A 71 6.86 -9.73 -8.87
CA GLY A 71 7.90 -9.03 -8.14
C GLY A 71 9.03 -9.95 -7.66
N ASN A 72 8.68 -11.14 -7.15
CA ASN A 72 9.66 -12.14 -6.74
C ASN A 72 10.46 -12.73 -7.91
N CYS A 73 9.87 -12.83 -9.10
CA CYS A 73 10.59 -13.26 -10.30
C CYS A 73 11.57 -12.20 -10.82
N ILE A 74 11.19 -10.91 -10.77
CA ILE A 74 11.99 -9.80 -11.30
C ILE A 74 13.07 -9.38 -10.28
N GLY A 75 12.81 -9.48 -8.97
CA GLY A 75 13.70 -9.04 -7.90
C GLY A 75 15.14 -9.53 -8.06
N PRO A 76 15.40 -10.84 -8.14
CA PRO A 76 16.76 -11.38 -8.30
C PRO A 76 17.46 -10.91 -9.57
N GLN A 77 16.72 -10.63 -10.65
CA GLN A 77 17.30 -10.18 -11.92
C GLN A 77 17.92 -8.78 -11.84
N THR A 78 17.58 -8.01 -10.80
CA THR A 78 18.21 -6.70 -10.54
C THR A 78 19.62 -6.82 -9.95
N PHE A 79 19.98 -7.97 -9.39
CA PHE A 79 21.32 -8.28 -8.89
C PHE A 79 22.18 -8.82 -10.03
N ARG A 80 22.77 -7.90 -10.81
CA ARG A 80 23.66 -8.27 -11.93
C ARG A 80 25.02 -8.73 -11.41
N GLU A 81 25.45 -9.93 -11.81
CA GLU A 81 26.78 -10.47 -11.46
C GLU A 81 27.92 -9.53 -11.86
N SER A 82 27.75 -8.75 -12.94
CA SER A 82 28.73 -7.77 -13.43
C SER A 82 29.01 -6.62 -12.45
N GLU A 83 28.17 -6.42 -11.44
CA GLU A 83 28.28 -5.33 -10.46
C GLU A 83 28.67 -5.80 -9.06
N ALA A 84 29.08 -7.06 -8.93
CA ALA A 84 29.67 -7.59 -7.70
C ALA A 84 30.94 -6.77 -7.33
N PRO A 85 31.20 -6.52 -6.03
CA PRO A 85 30.48 -6.96 -4.83
C PRO A 85 29.45 -5.94 -4.29
N ARG A 86 29.36 -4.75 -4.89
CA ARG A 86 28.61 -3.62 -4.32
C ARG A 86 27.18 -3.47 -4.86
N TYR A 87 26.85 -4.07 -6.02
CA TYR A 87 25.51 -4.08 -6.63
C TYR A 87 24.74 -2.73 -6.54
N PRO A 88 25.36 -1.60 -6.94
CA PRO A 88 24.73 -0.29 -6.83
C PRO A 88 23.39 -0.20 -7.56
N SER A 89 23.24 -0.85 -8.73
CA SER A 89 21.98 -0.82 -9.48
C SER A 89 20.85 -1.53 -8.74
N ALA A 90 21.13 -2.61 -8.00
CA ALA A 90 20.12 -3.31 -7.21
C ALA A 90 19.59 -2.45 -6.05
N TYR A 91 20.48 -1.75 -5.35
CA TYR A 91 20.08 -0.86 -4.26
C TYR A 91 19.32 0.38 -4.76
N ILE A 92 19.71 0.94 -5.91
CA ILE A 92 18.96 2.02 -6.57
C ILE A 92 17.58 1.52 -7.00
N ALA A 93 17.48 0.34 -7.61
CA ALA A 93 16.20 -0.26 -8.00
C ALA A 93 15.28 -0.45 -6.78
N MET A 94 15.83 -0.87 -5.63
CA MET A 94 15.09 -1.00 -4.38
C MET A 94 14.57 0.36 -3.87
N LEU A 95 15.41 1.40 -3.90
CA LEU A 95 15.03 2.77 -3.53
C LEU A 95 13.91 3.32 -4.42
N VAL A 96 14.03 3.14 -5.73
CA VAL A 96 13.00 3.54 -6.71
C VAL A 96 11.70 2.78 -6.44
N GLY A 97 11.77 1.46 -6.23
CA GLY A 97 10.60 0.63 -5.92
C GLY A 97 9.87 1.09 -4.66
N TYR A 98 10.60 1.40 -3.58
CA TYR A 98 9.98 1.94 -2.36
C TYR A 98 9.39 3.33 -2.55
N SER A 99 10.00 4.18 -3.37
CA SER A 99 9.50 5.53 -3.68
C SER A 99 8.22 5.48 -4.51
N VAL A 100 8.15 4.62 -5.52
CA VAL A 100 6.93 4.38 -6.32
C VAL A 100 5.82 3.85 -5.43
N LYS A 101 6.13 2.87 -4.57
CA LYS A 101 5.16 2.34 -3.61
C LYS A 101 4.63 3.40 -2.65
N LEU A 102 5.51 4.25 -2.09
CA LEU A 102 5.09 5.35 -1.22
C LEU A 102 4.15 6.30 -1.95
N THR A 103 4.49 6.67 -3.19
CA THR A 103 3.67 7.56 -4.03
C THR A 103 2.29 6.95 -4.27
N ALA A 104 2.22 5.67 -4.63
CA ALA A 104 0.96 4.96 -4.84
C ALA A 104 0.09 4.94 -3.57
N VAL A 105 0.68 4.72 -2.39
CA VAL A 105 -0.03 4.75 -1.10
C VAL A 105 -0.56 6.15 -0.80
N ILE A 106 0.22 7.20 -1.05
CA ILE A 106 -0.23 8.59 -0.85
C ILE A 106 -1.39 8.93 -1.80
N VAL A 107 -1.28 8.57 -3.08
CA VAL A 107 -2.35 8.80 -4.07
C VAL A 107 -3.63 8.08 -3.64
N LEU A 108 -3.52 6.82 -3.21
CA LEU A 108 -4.65 6.05 -2.73
C LEU A 108 -5.28 6.67 -1.47
N TYR A 109 -4.46 7.14 -0.53
CA TYR A 109 -4.92 7.82 0.68
C TYR A 109 -5.66 9.13 0.36
N VAL A 110 -5.09 9.97 -0.52
CA VAL A 110 -5.72 11.22 -0.96
C VAL A 110 -7.02 10.96 -1.70
N TYR A 111 -7.08 9.91 -2.53
CA TYR A 111 -8.30 9.49 -3.19
C TYR A 111 -9.38 9.10 -2.18
N MET A 112 -9.08 8.20 -1.23
CA MET A 112 -10.02 7.78 -0.19
C MET A 112 -10.49 8.97 0.66
N TRP A 113 -9.58 9.87 1.03
CA TRP A 113 -9.90 11.07 1.80
C TRP A 113 -10.80 12.04 1.04
N THR A 114 -10.52 12.27 -0.26
CA THR A 114 -11.31 13.17 -1.09
C THR A 114 -12.72 12.64 -1.31
N VAL A 115 -12.86 11.32 -1.54
CA VAL A 115 -14.17 10.69 -1.67
C VAL A 115 -14.93 10.75 -0.35
N ASN A 116 -14.28 10.47 0.78
CA ASN A 116 -14.92 10.56 2.10
C ASN A 116 -15.39 11.99 2.39
N LYS A 117 -14.55 13.00 2.10
CA LYS A 117 -14.89 14.42 2.28
C LYS A 117 -16.04 14.88 1.35
N LYS A 118 -16.10 14.36 0.12
CA LYS A 118 -17.21 14.65 -0.80
C LYS A 118 -18.51 14.06 -0.26
N ARG A 119 -18.49 12.82 0.23
CA ARG A 119 -19.65 12.13 0.81
C ARG A 119 -20.10 12.80 2.12
N ASP A 120 -19.18 13.25 2.96
CA ASP A 120 -19.52 14.02 4.18
C ASP A 120 -20.21 15.34 3.85
N ARG A 121 -19.80 16.01 2.77
CA ARG A 121 -20.45 17.24 2.30
C ARG A 121 -21.85 16.96 1.76
N GLU A 122 -22.04 15.87 1.01
CA GLU A 122 -23.34 15.46 0.48
C GLU A 122 -24.31 15.08 1.61
N ALA A 123 -23.85 14.29 2.59
CA ALA A 123 -24.64 13.92 3.77
C ALA A 123 -25.06 15.14 4.62
N THR A 124 -24.19 16.15 4.73
CA THR A 124 -24.51 17.40 5.45
C THR A 124 -25.56 18.24 4.71
N ILE A 125 -25.62 18.16 3.38
CA ILE A 125 -26.58 18.90 2.54
C ILE A 125 -27.95 18.22 2.56
N GLU A 126 -27.99 16.88 2.55
CA GLU A 126 -29.23 16.10 2.56
C GLU A 126 -29.91 16.04 3.94
N GLY A 127 -29.19 16.42 5.02
CA GLY A 127 -29.75 16.50 6.37
C GLY A 127 -30.09 15.13 6.98
N GLU A 128 -29.59 14.04 6.38
CA GLU A 128 -29.84 12.67 6.80
C GLU A 128 -29.15 12.37 8.14
N SER A 129 -29.86 11.64 9.02
CA SER A 129 -29.28 11.22 10.29
C SER A 129 -28.17 10.18 10.06
N THR A 130 -27.09 10.25 10.85
CA THR A 130 -25.94 9.34 10.70
C THR A 130 -26.34 7.86 10.79
N GLU A 131 -27.37 7.53 11.58
CA GLU A 131 -27.90 6.18 11.71
C GLU A 131 -28.66 5.68 10.47
N GLU A 132 -29.35 6.55 9.73
CA GLU A 132 -30.07 6.17 8.50
C GLU A 132 -29.10 5.87 7.35
N ILE A 133 -28.04 6.68 7.21
CA ILE A 133 -26.97 6.45 6.24
C ILE A 133 -26.25 5.14 6.52
N GLU A 134 -25.97 4.85 7.79
CA GLU A 134 -25.27 3.63 8.20
C GLU A 134 -26.14 2.37 7.99
N ARG A 135 -27.44 2.43 8.31
CA ARG A 135 -28.39 1.35 8.01
C ARG A 135 -28.54 1.11 6.51
N ALA A 136 -28.68 2.16 5.71
CA ALA A 136 -28.76 2.05 4.25
C ALA A 136 -27.44 1.52 3.63
N ALA A 137 -26.30 1.87 4.22
CA ALA A 137 -25.00 1.35 3.80
C ALA A 137 -24.86 -0.15 4.09
N ILE A 138 -25.32 -0.62 5.26
CA ILE A 138 -25.32 -2.02 5.65
C ILE A 138 -26.26 -2.84 4.76
N ASP A 139 -27.48 -2.34 4.52
CA ASP A 139 -28.48 -3.02 3.69
C ASP A 139 -28.01 -3.17 2.23
N ARG A 140 -27.48 -2.08 1.64
CA ARG A 140 -26.86 -2.14 0.30
C ARG A 140 -25.61 -3.01 0.26
N GLY A 141 -24.86 -3.07 1.35
CA GLY A 141 -23.73 -3.98 1.51
C GLY A 141 -24.13 -5.46 1.51
N MET A 142 -25.28 -5.80 2.12
CA MET A 142 -25.83 -7.17 2.08
C MET A 142 -26.27 -7.59 0.68
N HIS A 143 -26.60 -6.63 -0.19
CA HIS A 143 -26.94 -6.87 -1.59
C HIS A 143 -25.72 -6.89 -2.55
N ASP A 144 -24.50 -7.04 -2.03
CA ASP A 144 -23.24 -7.08 -2.80
C ASP A 144 -23.00 -5.82 -3.67
N VAL A 145 -23.60 -4.68 -3.31
CA VAL A 145 -23.41 -3.41 -4.01
C VAL A 145 -21.96 -2.93 -3.81
N THR A 146 -21.31 -2.53 -4.90
CA THR A 146 -19.90 -2.09 -4.86
C THR A 146 -19.73 -0.79 -4.08
N GLU A 147 -18.54 -0.54 -3.54
CA GLU A 147 -18.25 0.69 -2.77
C GLU A 147 -18.40 1.99 -3.58
N LEU A 148 -18.39 1.88 -4.92
CA LEU A 148 -18.63 3.00 -5.83
C LEU A 148 -20.12 3.35 -5.92
N ASP A 149 -20.99 2.34 -5.97
CA ASP A 149 -22.44 2.49 -6.08
C ASP A 149 -23.10 2.71 -4.70
N ASN A 150 -22.47 2.25 -3.62
CA ASN A 150 -22.95 2.47 -2.27
C ASN A 150 -22.52 3.85 -1.74
N LYS A 151 -23.40 4.85 -1.87
CA LYS A 151 -23.18 6.22 -1.36
C LYS A 151 -22.95 6.29 0.15
N GLY A 152 -23.47 5.33 0.93
CA GLY A 152 -23.28 5.26 2.37
C GLY A 152 -21.97 4.58 2.81
N PHE A 153 -21.21 3.98 1.89
CA PHE A 153 -19.94 3.33 2.22
C PHE A 153 -18.87 4.38 2.57
N ARG A 154 -18.15 4.17 3.68
CA ARG A 154 -17.02 5.02 4.09
C ARG A 154 -15.71 4.25 4.02
N TYR A 155 -14.71 4.84 3.38
CA TYR A 155 -13.37 4.26 3.31
C TYR A 155 -12.68 4.34 4.68
N VAL A 156 -12.08 3.23 5.09
CA VAL A 156 -11.22 3.15 6.28
C VAL A 156 -9.82 3.63 5.90
N LEU A 157 -9.41 4.75 6.49
CA LEU A 157 -8.15 5.48 6.26
C LEU A 157 -6.95 4.88 7.01
#